data_AF-A0A2N6F422-F1
#
_entry.id   AF-A0A2N6F422-F1
#
_cell.length_a   1.000
_cell.length_b   1.000
_cell.length_c   1.000
_cell.angle_alpha   90.00
_cell.angle_beta   90.00
_cell.angle_gamma   90.00
#
_symmetry.space_group_name_H-M   'P 1'
#
loop_
_entity.id
_entity.type
_entity.pdbx_description
1 polymer ?
#
loop_
_entity_poly.entity_id
_entity_poly.type
_entity_poly.pdbx_seq_one_letter_code
_entity_poly.pdbx_strand_id
1 'polypeptide(L)' 'MNRETFTHICLESEAGRDSYVTHPSSNEEGVVTNCSINNDHLVVRTNDGHSRCWDYHHCEELRPSLKSGPMG' A
#
# COMPACT_ATOMS: atom_id res chain seq x y z
N MET A 1 0.64 3.41 8.77
CA MET A 1 -0.67 2.74 8.59
C MET A 1 -0.93 1.88 9.82
N ASN A 2 -2.18 1.52 10.15
CA ASN A 2 -2.47 0.63 11.28
C ASN A 2 -2.41 -0.86 10.86
N ARG A 3 -2.36 -1.77 11.85
CA ARG A 3 -2.19 -3.21 11.61
C ARG A 3 -3.37 -3.86 10.89
N GLU A 4 -4.60 -3.40 11.15
CA GLU A 4 -5.80 -3.93 10.51
C GLU A 4 -5.80 -3.62 9.00
N THR A 5 -5.49 -2.39 8.62
CA THR A 5 -5.37 -1.99 7.21
C THR A 5 -4.19 -2.71 6.54
N PHE A 6 -3.05 -2.85 7.22
CA PHE A 6 -1.94 -3.66 6.73
C PHE A 6 -2.39 -5.09 6.40
N THR A 7 -3.04 -5.75 7.36
CA THR A 7 -3.52 -7.13 7.19
C THR A 7 -4.52 -7.24 6.03
N HIS A 8 -5.43 -6.26 5.91
CA HIS A 8 -6.38 -6.20 4.81
C HIS A 8 -5.69 -6.11 3.44
N ILE A 9 -4.76 -5.17 3.27
CA ILE A 9 -3.98 -4.99 2.04
C ILE A 9 -3.24 -6.27 1.64
N CYS A 10 -2.69 -6.99 2.62
CA CYS A 10 -1.99 -8.24 2.36
C CYS A 10 -2.94 -9.31 1.82
N LEU A 11 -4.12 -9.48 2.44
CA LEU A 11 -5.15 -10.40 1.96
C LEU A 11 -5.66 -10.03 0.56
N GLU A 12 -5.83 -8.73 0.28
CA GLU A 12 -6.22 -8.24 -1.04
C GLU A 12 -5.14 -8.58 -2.09
N SER A 13 -3.88 -8.33 -1.76
CA SER A 13 -2.73 -8.61 -2.65
C SER A 13 -2.59 -10.11 -2.93
N GLU A 14 -2.74 -10.97 -1.91
CA GLU A 14 -2.74 -12.44 -2.06
C GLU A 14 -3.93 -12.94 -2.88
N ALA A 15 -5.07 -12.26 -2.82
CA ALA A 15 -6.24 -12.52 -3.66
C ALA A 15 -6.06 -12.01 -5.11
N GLY A 16 -4.91 -11.42 -5.45
CA GLY A 16 -4.60 -10.87 -6.78
C GLY A 16 -5.24 -9.51 -7.05
N ARG A 17 -5.64 -8.77 -6.01
CA ARG A 17 -6.14 -7.40 -6.13
C ARG A 17 -5.03 -6.40 -5.88
N ASP A 18 -4.89 -5.43 -6.78
CA ASP A 18 -3.89 -4.38 -6.64
C ASP A 18 -4.25 -3.46 -5.48
N SER A 19 -3.35 -3.39 -4.50
CA SER A 19 -3.42 -2.45 -3.38
C SER A 19 -2.28 -1.45 -3.48
N TYR A 20 -2.55 -0.16 -3.33
CA TYR A 20 -1.54 0.89 -3.47
C TYR A 20 -1.22 1.51 -2.13
N VAL A 21 0.05 1.81 -1.92
CA VAL A 21 0.56 2.44 -0.69
C VAL A 21 1.56 3.54 -1.02
N THR A 22 1.64 4.53 -0.14
CA THR A 22 2.64 5.59 -0.18
C THR A 22 3.52 5.52 1.07
N HIS A 23 4.77 5.95 0.92
CA HIS A 23 5.72 6.16 2.00
C HIS A 23 5.95 7.67 2.18
N PRO A 24 5.19 8.36 3.06
CA PRO A 24 5.16 9.83 3.13
C PRO A 24 6.53 10.47 3.39
N SER A 25 7.41 9.79 4.13
CA SER A 25 8.76 10.28 4.43
C SER A 25 9.68 10.35 3.20
N SER A 26 9.50 9.44 2.24
CA SER A 26 10.29 9.42 0.99
C SER A 26 9.53 10.03 -0.18
N ASN A 27 8.23 10.28 -0.02
CA ASN A 27 7.32 10.65 -1.11
C ASN A 27 7.35 9.63 -2.28
N GLU A 28 7.58 8.35 -1.94
CA GLU A 28 7.52 7.22 -2.88
C GLU A 28 6.14 6.56 -2.78
N GLU A 29 5.63 6.08 -3.91
CA GLU A 29 4.36 5.34 -3.98
C GLU A 29 4.49 4.12 -4.89
N GLY A 30 3.63 3.14 -4.68
CA GLY A 30 3.60 1.96 -5.53
C GLY A 30 2.53 0.94 -5.16
N VAL A 31 2.51 -0.14 -5.93
CA VAL A 31 1.60 -1.27 -5.73
C VAL A 31 2.23 -2.31 -4.80
N VAL A 32 1.47 -2.80 -3.84
CA VAL A 32 1.87 -3.90 -2.96
C VAL A 32 1.86 -5.18 -3.79
N THR A 33 3.02 -5.83 -3.84
CA THR A 33 3.23 -7.08 -4.59
C THR A 33 3.38 -8.28 -3.67
N ASN A 34 3.79 -8.05 -2.43
CA ASN A 34 3.89 -9.07 -1.41
C ASN A 34 3.85 -8.44 -0.01
N CYS A 35 3.56 -9.25 1.00
CA CYS A 35 3.58 -8.87 2.40
C CYS A 35 4.35 -9.87 3.25
N SER A 36 4.96 -9.39 4.32
CA SER A 36 5.54 -10.23 5.37
C SER A 36 4.87 -9.92 6.70
N ILE A 37 3.76 -10.61 6.99
CA ILE A 37 2.99 -10.42 8.24
C ILE A 37 3.85 -10.60 9.50
N ASN A 38 4.78 -11.56 9.50
CA ASN A 38 5.64 -11.82 10.66
C ASN A 38 6.66 -10.71 10.95
N ASN A 39 7.00 -9.91 9.94
CA ASN A 39 7.98 -8.84 10.07
C ASN A 39 7.35 -7.46 9.95
N ASP A 40 6.03 -7.35 9.82
CA ASP A 40 5.33 -6.07 9.67
C ASP A 40 5.83 -5.23 8.46
N HIS A 41 6.23 -5.92 7.38
CA HIS A 41 6.77 -5.29 6.17
C HIS A 41 5.90 -5.55 4.92
N LEU A 42 5.94 -4.58 4.02
CA LEU A 42 5.32 -4.56 2.69
C LEU A 42 6.41 -4.62 1.63
N VAL A 43 6.19 -5.41 0.58
CA VAL A 43 7.02 -5.35 -0.64
C VAL A 43 6.23 -4.61 -1.71
N VAL A 44 6.72 -3.43 -2.07
CA VAL A 44 6.05 -2.50 -2.97
C VAL A 44 6.85 -2.40 -4.26
N ARG A 45 6.16 -2.45 -5.40
CA ARG A 45 6.73 -2.08 -6.69
C ARG A 45 6.39 -0.62 -6.95
N THR A 46 7.40 0.22 -6.90
CA THR A 46 7.30 1.67 -7.13
C THR A 46 7.10 1.98 -8.61
N ASN A 47 6.60 3.19 -8.90
CA ASN A 47 6.27 3.59 -10.27
C ASN A 47 7.50 3.71 -11.20
N ASP A 48 8.69 3.87 -10.63
CA ASP A 48 9.98 3.81 -11.34
C ASP A 48 10.43 2.36 -11.66
N GLY A 49 9.63 1.36 -11.30
CA GLY A 49 9.88 -0.06 -11.57
C GLY A 49 10.73 -0.75 -10.51
N HIS A 50 11.17 -0.06 -9.47
CA HIS A 50 11.95 -0.66 -8.40
C HIS A 50 11.07 -1.44 -7.41
N SER A 51 11.65 -2.46 -6.76
CA SER A 51 11.02 -3.14 -5.64
C SER A 51 11.61 -2.62 -4.33
N ARG A 52 10.76 -2.16 -3.44
CA ARG A 52 11.09 -1.63 -2.13
C ARG A 52 10.45 -2.48 -1.04
N CYS A 53 11.13 -2.59 0.10
CA CYS A 53 10.58 -3.18 1.32
C CYS A 53 10.35 -2.05 2.32
N TRP A 54 9.12 -1.86 2.78
CA TRP A 54 8.75 -0.80 3.72
C TRP A 54 8.07 -1.37 4.95
N ASP A 55 8.34 -0.78 6.11
CA ASP A 55 7.56 -1.06 7.32
C ASP A 55 6.19 -0.40 7.18
N TYR A 56 5.12 -1.15 7.46
CA TYR A 56 3.75 -0.64 7.27
C TYR A 56 3.43 0.56 8.17
N HIS A 57 4.10 0.71 9.31
CA HIS A 57 3.90 1.85 10.21
C HIS A 57 4.29 3.17 9.54
N HIS A 58 5.27 3.14 8.63
CA HIS A 58 5.73 4.28 7.85
C HIS A 58 5.00 4.48 6.52
N CYS A 59 4.01 3.63 6.21
CA CYS A 59 3.24 3.71 4.98
C CYS A 59 1.82 4.22 5.22
N GLU A 60 1.14 4.65 4.17
CA GLU A 60 -0.30 4.94 4.18
C GLU A 60 -0.97 4.23 3.00
N GLU A 61 -2.21 3.78 3.18
CA GLU A 61 -3.01 3.21 2.09
C GLU A 61 -3.41 4.32 1.11
N LEU A 62 -2.97 4.21 -0.14
CA LEU A 62 -3.46 5.03 -1.24
C LEU A 62 -4.77 4.43 -1.72
N ARG A 63 -5.85 4.75 -1.01
CA ARG A 63 -7.18 4.54 -1.60
C ARG A 63 -7.32 5.52 -2.75
N PRO A 64 -7.79 5.08 -3.93
CA PRO A 64 -8.30 6.03 -4.89
C PRO A 64 -9.34 6.85 -4.12
N SER A 65 -9.08 8.15 -3.97
CA SER A 65 -10.12 9.04 -3.52
C SER A 65 -11.27 8.77 -4.47
N LEU A 66 -12.37 8.20 -3.95
CA LEU A 66 -13.67 8.42 -4.53
C LEU A 66 -13.73 9.94 -4.60
N LYS A 67 -13.35 10.50 -5.76
CA LYS A 67 -13.65 11.88 -6.11
C LYS A 67 -15.08 12.04 -5.62
N SER A 68 -15.29 12.90 -4.64
CA SER A 68 -16.59 13.53 -4.47
C SER A 68 -16.91 14.06 -5.85
N GLY A 69 -17.74 13.32 -6.60
CA GLY A 69 -18.35 13.87 -7.78
C GLY A 69 -19.11 15.12 -7.33
N PRO A 70 -19.19 16.17 -8.14
CA PRO A 70 -20.16 17.20 -7.86
C PRO A 70 -21.53 16.53 -7.92
N MET A 71 -22.18 16.30 -6.77
CA MET A 71 -23.63 16.20 -6.77
C MET A 71 -24.10 17.63 -6.95
N GLY A 72 -24.63 17.89 -8.16
CA GLY A 72 -25.07 19.20 -8.63
C GLY A 72 -26.35 19.70 -7.98
#